data_AF-A0AAN8NW01-F1
#
_entry.id   AF-A0AAN8NW01-F1
#
_cell.length_a   1.000
_cell.length_b   1.000
_cell.length_c   1.000
_cell.angle_alpha   90.00
_cell.angle_beta   90.00
_cell.angle_gamma   90.00
#
_symmetry.space_group_name_H-M   'P 1'
#
loop_
_entity.id
_entity.type
_entity.pdbx_description
1 polymer ?
#
loop_
_entity_poly.entity_id
_entity_poly.type
_entity_poly.pdbx_seq_one_letter_code
_entity_poly.pdbx_strand_id
1 'polypeptide(L)'
;MPPPTPLSPPELSYLYASLSLSPPIRLDLRTPTQFRPLVAECSFLPHCNGSARVCMAEAGECIVGIKAELEKDATTKYATVIEREKWIEVSVEVAGGGVSGPGSGVGIGGISGAGGATGRDEGDGGAAVWLKEGLLAGGAGGWSILDRLVISSGWHWKIYIDVLLLTPTSHPSPLLISAAVNMALDSTYLPKLTSPHDVDDIPTFSDDWAISAPLYEPTTFPRPPMSLPVVAVGDNVFLDPSVAEVAAAEAGLVVTLSLSDSQGNCDIVGIRSMEVGRGGGKEGDRKGINRTLLRQMVNACVKEAGEVIKGLGETTHKQMFRA
;
A
#
# COMPACT_ATOMS: atom_id res chain seq x y z
N MET A 1 -19.34 11.89 13.75
CA MET A 1 -19.28 10.98 12.59
C MET A 1 -20.03 9.71 12.94
N PRO A 2 -20.87 9.17 12.03
CA PRO A 2 -21.49 7.87 12.24
C PRO A 2 -20.41 6.79 12.34
N PRO A 3 -20.63 5.71 13.11
CA PRO A 3 -19.63 4.68 13.35
C PRO A 3 -19.20 3.95 12.05
N PRO A 4 -17.99 3.36 12.03
CA PRO A 4 -17.53 2.52 10.93
C PRO A 4 -18.42 1.27 10.93
N THR A 5 -19.31 1.15 9.94
CA THR A 5 -20.45 0.22 9.88
C THR A 5 -21.48 0.37 11.01
N PRO A 6 -22.80 0.37 10.72
CA PRO A 6 -23.82 0.43 11.74
C PRO A 6 -23.98 -0.94 12.42
N LEU A 7 -22.96 -1.38 13.17
CA LEU A 7 -23.10 -2.49 14.11
C LEU A 7 -23.94 -2.02 15.29
N SER A 8 -24.88 -2.86 15.71
CA SER A 8 -25.66 -2.60 16.91
C SER A 8 -24.77 -2.74 18.17
N PRO A 9 -25.07 -2.02 19.27
CA PRO A 9 -24.28 -2.14 20.49
C PRO A 9 -24.12 -3.57 21.03
N PRO A 10 -25.15 -4.46 20.95
CA PRO A 10 -25.00 -5.87 21.32
C PRO A 10 -24.04 -6.64 20.42
N GLU A 11 -24.08 -6.42 19.09
CA GLU A 11 -23.17 -7.08 18.15
C GLU A 11 -21.72 -6.66 18.42
N LEU A 12 -21.47 -5.35 18.61
CA LEU A 12 -20.14 -4.85 18.93
C LEU A 12 -19.64 -5.44 20.27
N SER A 13 -20.49 -5.50 21.29
CA SER A 13 -20.18 -6.12 22.58
C SER A 13 -19.83 -7.61 22.42
N TYR A 14 -20.60 -8.35 21.62
CA TYR A 14 -20.32 -9.76 21.32
C TYR A 14 -18.98 -9.96 20.61
N LEU A 15 -18.69 -9.15 19.58
CA LEU A 15 -17.43 -9.19 18.85
C LEU A 15 -16.25 -8.90 19.77
N TYR A 16 -16.34 -7.83 20.55
CA TYR A 16 -15.30 -7.46 21.49
C TYR A 16 -15.04 -8.57 22.52
N ALA A 17 -16.11 -9.16 23.08
CA ALA A 17 -15.99 -10.25 24.04
C ALA A 17 -15.29 -11.47 23.41
N SER A 18 -15.68 -11.86 22.19
CA SER A 18 -15.09 -13.00 21.46
C SER A 18 -13.61 -12.79 21.13
N LEU A 19 -13.25 -11.58 20.68
CA LEU A 19 -11.88 -11.21 20.30
C LEU A 19 -10.97 -11.00 21.53
N SER A 20 -11.54 -10.70 22.70
CA SER A 20 -10.79 -10.55 23.95
C SER A 20 -10.56 -11.87 24.70
N LEU A 21 -11.11 -13.00 24.22
CA LEU A 21 -10.88 -14.31 24.84
C LEU A 21 -9.41 -14.75 24.76
N SER A 22 -9.04 -15.72 25.59
CA SER A 22 -7.74 -16.39 25.57
C SER A 22 -7.96 -17.91 25.49
N PRO A 23 -7.90 -18.53 24.29
CA PRO A 23 -7.54 -17.95 22.99
C PRO A 23 -8.68 -17.10 22.37
N PRO A 24 -8.34 -16.10 21.52
CA PRO A 24 -9.34 -15.29 20.82
C PRO A 24 -10.07 -16.10 19.75
N ILE A 25 -11.35 -15.80 19.53
CA ILE A 25 -12.17 -16.44 18.50
C ILE A 25 -12.61 -15.37 17.49
N ARG A 26 -12.15 -15.49 16.24
CA ARG A 26 -12.58 -14.66 15.11
C ARG A 26 -13.90 -15.19 14.53
N LEU A 27 -14.68 -14.30 13.92
CA LEU A 27 -15.94 -14.65 13.25
C LEU A 27 -15.76 -15.66 12.11
N ASP A 28 -14.63 -15.58 11.41
CA ASP A 28 -14.28 -16.42 10.27
C ASP A 28 -13.38 -17.61 10.68
N LEU A 29 -13.17 -17.81 11.98
CA LEU A 29 -12.36 -18.88 12.58
C LEU A 29 -10.88 -18.89 12.14
N ARG A 30 -10.38 -17.79 11.54
CA ARG A 30 -8.95 -17.64 11.27
C ARG A 30 -8.16 -17.50 12.56
N THR A 31 -6.86 -17.82 12.51
CA THR A 31 -5.95 -17.44 13.58
C THR A 31 -5.75 -15.92 13.60
N PRO A 32 -5.25 -15.33 14.71
CA PRO A 32 -5.06 -13.89 14.81
C PRO A 32 -4.13 -13.29 13.75
N THR A 33 -3.13 -14.05 13.29
CA THR A 33 -2.14 -13.60 12.30
C THR A 33 -2.44 -14.05 10.87
N GLN A 34 -3.49 -14.84 10.66
CA GLN A 34 -3.80 -15.42 9.35
C GLN A 34 -4.55 -14.42 8.46
N PHE A 35 -4.05 -14.24 7.23
CA PHE A 35 -4.63 -13.40 6.19
C PHE A 35 -5.83 -14.06 5.48
N ARG A 36 -6.73 -13.24 4.93
CA ARG A 36 -7.78 -13.72 4.00
C ARG A 36 -7.14 -14.22 2.72
N PRO A 37 -7.76 -15.20 2.05
CA PRO A 37 -7.37 -15.51 0.69
C PRO A 37 -7.56 -14.28 -0.21
N LEU A 38 -6.56 -14.01 -1.04
CA LEU A 38 -6.61 -13.00 -2.09
C LEU A 38 -6.43 -13.66 -3.45
N VAL A 39 -7.11 -13.13 -4.46
CA VAL A 39 -6.93 -13.51 -5.86
C VAL A 39 -6.27 -12.34 -6.55
N ALA A 40 -5.14 -12.58 -7.22
CA ALA A 40 -4.38 -11.53 -7.86
C ALA A 40 -4.01 -11.91 -9.29
N GLU A 41 -4.11 -10.94 -10.21
CA GLU A 41 -3.75 -11.04 -11.63
C GLU A 41 -2.87 -9.84 -11.98
N CYS A 42 -1.75 -10.04 -12.67
CA CYS A 42 -0.90 -8.95 -13.16
C CYS A 42 -0.87 -8.88 -14.68
N SER A 43 -0.46 -7.73 -15.22
CA SER A 43 -0.28 -7.49 -16.65
C SER A 43 -1.54 -7.78 -17.47
N PHE A 44 -2.70 -7.39 -16.94
CA PHE A 44 -3.98 -7.57 -17.62
C PHE A 44 -4.39 -6.35 -18.46
N LEU A 45 -3.83 -5.16 -18.17
CA LEU A 45 -4.03 -3.95 -18.97
C LEU A 45 -2.91 -3.80 -20.00
N PRO A 46 -3.18 -3.98 -21.31
CA PRO A 46 -2.14 -4.01 -22.34
C PRO A 46 -1.51 -2.64 -22.65
N HIS A 47 -2.15 -1.54 -22.24
CA HIS A 47 -1.68 -0.18 -22.51
C HIS A 47 -0.89 0.43 -21.34
N CYS A 48 -0.69 -0.32 -20.26
CA CYS A 48 0.04 0.14 -19.08
C CYS A 48 1.41 -0.54 -19.04
N ASN A 49 2.43 0.17 -18.55
CA ASN A 49 3.77 -0.39 -18.33
C ASN A 49 3.75 -1.50 -17.26
N GLY A 50 2.85 -1.37 -16.28
CA GLY A 50 2.56 -2.38 -15.28
C GLY A 50 1.08 -2.31 -14.89
N SER A 51 0.50 -3.44 -14.50
CA SER A 51 -0.87 -3.46 -14.01
C SER A 51 -1.10 -4.63 -13.07
N ALA A 52 -1.99 -4.43 -12.10
CA ALA A 52 -2.43 -5.48 -11.22
C ALA A 52 -3.91 -5.33 -10.88
N ARG A 53 -4.55 -6.48 -10.68
CA ARG A 53 -5.91 -6.62 -10.20
C ARG A 53 -5.87 -7.54 -9.00
N VAL A 54 -6.30 -7.05 -7.85
CA VAL A 54 -6.37 -7.84 -6.62
C VAL A 54 -7.80 -7.83 -6.12
N CYS A 55 -8.32 -9.00 -5.78
CA CYS A 55 -9.64 -9.21 -5.21
C CYS A 55 -9.49 -9.89 -3.84
N MET A 56 -10.12 -9.31 -2.83
CA MET A 56 -10.18 -9.85 -1.48
C MET A 56 -11.63 -10.02 -1.05
N ALA A 57 -11.91 -11.13 -0.37
CA ALA A 57 -13.24 -11.36 0.20
C ALA A 57 -13.64 -10.20 1.14
N GLU A 58 -14.86 -9.67 0.94
CA GLU A 58 -15.46 -8.53 1.65
C GLU A 58 -14.83 -7.15 1.40
N ALA A 59 -13.52 -7.05 1.15
CA ALA A 59 -12.84 -5.78 0.89
C ALA A 59 -13.08 -5.25 -0.53
N GLY A 60 -13.50 -6.12 -1.46
CA GLY A 60 -13.80 -5.78 -2.84
C GLY A 60 -12.61 -6.02 -3.76
N GLU A 61 -12.58 -5.28 -4.86
CA GLU A 61 -11.58 -5.40 -5.90
C GLU A 61 -10.81 -4.08 -6.06
N CYS A 62 -9.51 -4.19 -6.31
CA CYS A 62 -8.63 -3.07 -6.58
C CYS A 62 -7.89 -3.31 -7.89
N ILE A 63 -7.97 -2.32 -8.79
CA ILE A 63 -7.28 -2.29 -10.07
C ILE A 63 -6.21 -1.20 -9.97
N VAL A 64 -5.00 -1.53 -10.38
CA VAL A 64 -3.89 -0.57 -10.44
C VAL A 64 -3.29 -0.59 -11.84
N GLY A 65 -3.16 0.59 -12.43
CA GLY A 65 -2.44 0.82 -13.67
C GLY A 65 -1.22 1.70 -13.43
N ILE A 66 -0.10 1.35 -14.02
CA ILE A 66 1.14 2.12 -13.95
C ILE A 66 1.53 2.55 -15.35
N LYS A 67 1.78 3.86 -15.51
CA LYS A 67 2.30 4.45 -16.74
C LYS A 67 3.58 5.21 -16.45
N ALA A 68 4.53 5.09 -17.37
CA ALA A 68 5.76 5.85 -17.34
C ALA A 68 5.78 6.88 -18.48
N GLU A 69 6.09 8.12 -18.14
CA GLU A 69 6.30 9.24 -19.06
C GLU A 69 7.77 9.68 -18.97
N LEU A 70 8.31 10.14 -20.10
CA LEU A 70 9.64 10.72 -20.16
C LEU A 70 9.53 12.24 -19.98
N GLU A 71 10.16 12.77 -18.93
CA GLU A 71 10.17 14.21 -18.67
C GLU A 71 11.60 14.75 -18.71
N LYS A 72 11.75 15.96 -19.30
CA LYS A 72 13.02 16.66 -19.33
C LYS A 72 13.25 17.28 -17.96
N ASP A 73 14.39 16.98 -17.35
CA ASP A 73 14.80 17.58 -16.09
C ASP A 73 15.12 19.06 -16.35
N ALA A 74 14.19 19.95 -16.00
CA ALA A 74 14.39 21.40 -16.10
C ALA A 74 15.36 21.90 -15.01
N THR A 75 15.68 21.05 -14.04
CA THR A 75 16.36 21.45 -12.82
C THR A 75 17.86 21.17 -12.93
N THR A 76 18.64 22.24 -12.76
CA THR A 76 20.10 22.25 -12.58
C THR A 76 20.59 21.09 -11.71
N LYS A 77 21.85 20.65 -11.89
CA LYS A 77 22.61 19.55 -11.23
C LYS A 77 22.46 19.29 -9.70
N TYR A 78 21.60 20.04 -9.01
CA TYR A 78 21.25 19.95 -7.59
C TYR A 78 19.72 19.90 -7.38
N ALA A 79 18.98 19.11 -8.18
CA ALA A 79 17.57 18.84 -7.88
C ALA A 79 17.45 18.38 -6.43
N THR A 80 16.73 19.15 -5.62
CA THR A 80 16.54 18.81 -4.21
C THR A 80 15.62 17.59 -4.11
N VAL A 81 15.70 16.83 -3.01
CA VAL A 81 14.83 15.65 -2.78
C VAL A 81 13.36 15.99 -3.05
N ILE A 82 12.93 17.19 -2.66
CA ILE A 82 11.56 17.73 -2.82
C ILE A 82 11.10 17.80 -4.29
N GLU A 83 11.99 18.10 -5.23
CA GLU A 83 11.63 18.15 -6.65
C GLU A 83 11.51 16.75 -7.25
N ARG A 84 12.34 15.81 -6.79
CA ARG A 84 12.29 14.40 -7.21
C ARG A 84 11.05 13.67 -6.70
N GLU A 85 10.45 14.12 -5.61
CA GLU A 85 9.16 13.59 -5.14
C GLU A 85 8.04 13.78 -6.16
N LYS A 86 8.14 14.76 -7.08
CA LYS A 86 7.15 14.99 -8.14
C LYS A 86 7.21 13.98 -9.28
N TRP A 87 8.27 13.18 -9.34
CA TRP A 87 8.43 12.12 -10.35
C TRP A 87 7.46 10.96 -10.13
N ILE A 88 6.81 10.89 -8.96
CA ILE A 88 5.82 9.88 -8.63
C ILE A 88 4.51 10.58 -8.32
N GLU A 89 3.50 10.28 -9.13
CA GLU A 89 2.14 10.76 -8.97
C GLU A 89 1.24 9.55 -8.68
N VAL A 90 0.46 9.62 -7.60
CA VAL A 90 -0.41 8.53 -7.16
C VAL A 90 -1.83 9.06 -7.13
N SER A 91 -2.70 8.49 -7.94
CA SER A 91 -4.13 8.81 -7.94
C SER A 91 -4.91 7.64 -7.36
N VAL A 92 -5.88 7.93 -6.48
CA VAL A 92 -6.75 6.91 -5.88
C VAL A 92 -8.21 7.28 -6.05
N GLU A 93 -8.93 6.48 -6.82
CA GLU A 93 -10.36 6.65 -7.12
C GLU A 93 -11.18 5.50 -6.53
N VAL A 94 -12.38 5.80 -6.03
CA VAL A 94 -13.36 4.80 -5.57
C VAL A 94 -14.59 4.83 -6.46
N ALA A 95 -14.83 3.72 -7.17
CA ALA A 95 -15.97 3.62 -8.08
C ALA A 95 -17.30 3.72 -7.33
N GLY A 96 -18.21 4.55 -7.83
CA GLY A 96 -19.51 4.79 -7.21
C GLY A 96 -19.46 5.70 -5.98
N GLY A 97 -18.28 6.22 -5.60
CA GLY A 97 -18.15 7.30 -4.65
C GLY A 97 -18.82 8.56 -5.19
N GLY A 98 -19.97 8.91 -4.63
CA GLY A 98 -20.67 10.16 -4.96
C GLY A 98 -19.72 11.34 -4.80
N VAL A 99 -19.68 12.18 -5.85
CA VAL A 99 -18.90 13.40 -5.97
C VAL A 99 -18.95 14.21 -4.66
N SER A 100 -17.82 14.30 -3.95
CA SER A 100 -17.58 15.35 -2.97
C SER A 100 -16.52 16.33 -3.47
N GLY A 101 -16.64 16.76 -4.73
CA GLY A 101 -15.91 17.89 -5.29
C GLY A 101 -14.38 17.75 -5.36
N PRO A 102 -13.70 18.69 -6.05
CA PRO A 102 -12.24 18.74 -6.07
C PRO A 102 -11.75 19.07 -4.65
N GLY A 103 -11.00 18.15 -4.03
CA GLY A 103 -10.41 18.33 -2.70
C GLY A 103 -10.97 17.46 -1.57
N SER A 104 -11.95 16.58 -1.81
CA SER A 104 -12.36 15.57 -0.82
C SER A 104 -11.56 14.29 -1.01
N GLY A 105 -10.38 14.24 -0.40
CA GLY A 105 -9.56 13.04 -0.38
C GLY A 105 -10.32 11.81 0.12
N VAL A 106 -10.16 10.67 -0.57
CA VAL A 106 -10.66 9.39 -0.10
C VAL A 106 -9.89 8.99 1.16
N GLY A 107 -10.55 9.06 2.32
CA GLY A 107 -10.01 8.57 3.59
C GLY A 107 -10.06 7.04 3.62
N ILE A 108 -8.93 6.39 3.37
CA ILE A 108 -8.82 4.93 3.39
C ILE A 108 -8.59 4.46 4.82
N GLY A 109 -9.52 3.67 5.35
CA GLY A 109 -9.42 3.07 6.69
C GLY A 109 -9.18 4.06 7.84
N GLY A 110 -9.49 5.35 7.66
CA GLY A 110 -9.21 6.40 8.65
C GLY A 110 -7.73 6.50 9.07
N ILE A 111 -6.81 6.23 8.16
CA ILE A 111 -5.38 6.39 8.42
C ILE A 111 -5.07 7.85 8.81
N SER A 112 -4.43 8.08 9.96
CA SER A 112 -4.09 9.43 10.45
C SER A 112 -3.06 10.10 9.53
N GLY A 113 -3.28 11.36 9.16
CA GLY A 113 -2.43 12.08 8.21
C GLY A 113 -2.77 11.81 6.73
N ALA A 114 -3.70 10.89 6.48
CA ALA A 114 -4.38 10.71 5.20
C ALA A 114 -5.56 11.71 5.04
N GLY A 115 -5.82 12.55 6.03
CA GLY A 115 -6.72 13.70 5.88
C GLY A 115 -5.92 14.87 5.35
N GLY A 116 -6.28 15.39 4.17
CA GLY A 116 -5.68 16.60 3.61
C GLY A 116 -5.55 17.67 4.69
N ALA A 117 -4.32 18.10 4.94
CA ALA A 117 -4.05 19.21 5.83
C ALA A 117 -4.89 20.39 5.34
N THR A 118 -5.77 20.91 6.19
CA THR A 118 -6.51 22.13 5.92
C THR A 118 -5.52 23.26 5.68
N GLY A 119 -5.32 23.62 4.41
CA GLY A 119 -4.61 24.81 3.99
C GLY A 119 -3.21 24.57 3.41
N ARG A 120 -3.16 24.07 2.17
CA ARG A 120 -2.38 24.61 1.02
C ARG A 120 -2.34 23.53 -0.07
N ASP A 121 -2.95 23.87 -1.21
CA ASP A 121 -2.84 23.30 -2.56
C ASP A 121 -2.65 21.78 -2.79
N GLU A 122 -3.40 21.28 -3.79
CA GLU A 122 -3.29 19.97 -4.44
C GLU A 122 -3.91 18.76 -3.72
N GLY A 123 -5.25 18.71 -3.72
CA GLY A 123 -6.06 17.65 -4.35
C GLY A 123 -5.90 16.15 -4.03
N ASP A 124 -4.82 15.68 -3.43
CA ASP A 124 -4.55 14.24 -3.33
C ASP A 124 -5.18 13.60 -2.09
N GLY A 125 -5.91 12.52 -2.33
CA GLY A 125 -6.54 11.74 -1.28
C GLY A 125 -5.52 11.12 -0.33
N GLY A 126 -5.93 10.92 0.92
CA GLY A 126 -5.04 10.43 1.97
C GLY A 126 -4.23 9.18 1.68
N ALA A 127 -4.82 8.27 0.91
CA ALA A 127 -4.13 7.07 0.51
C ALA A 127 -3.04 7.31 -0.52
N ALA A 128 -3.23 8.26 -1.44
CA ALA A 128 -2.20 8.64 -2.39
C ALA A 128 -0.95 9.12 -1.64
N VAL A 129 -1.13 10.02 -0.68
CA VAL A 129 -0.04 10.52 0.18
C VAL A 129 0.64 9.36 0.94
N TRP A 130 -0.13 8.49 1.57
CA TRP A 130 0.46 7.37 2.33
C TRP A 130 1.26 6.40 1.46
N LEU A 131 0.73 6.04 0.30
CA LEU A 131 1.40 5.14 -0.66
C LEU A 131 2.66 5.81 -1.20
N LYS A 132 2.56 7.07 -1.61
CA LYS A 132 3.69 7.86 -2.12
C LYS A 132 4.81 7.96 -1.10
N GLU A 133 4.49 8.34 0.14
CA GLU A 133 5.48 8.39 1.23
C GLU A 133 6.12 7.02 1.49
N GLY A 134 5.35 5.93 1.43
CA GLY A 134 5.89 4.57 1.55
C GLY A 134 6.89 4.22 0.44
N LEU A 135 6.64 4.68 -0.79
CA LEU A 135 7.55 4.48 -1.92
C LEU A 135 8.81 5.36 -1.82
N LEU A 136 8.66 6.59 -1.34
CA LEU A 136 9.74 7.57 -1.23
C LEU A 136 10.70 7.28 -0.06
N ALA A 137 10.18 6.75 1.04
CA ALA A 137 10.96 6.50 2.25
C ALA A 137 12.12 5.49 2.06
N GLY A 138 12.08 4.69 1.00
CA GLY A 138 13.15 3.74 0.65
C GLY A 138 13.26 2.57 1.63
N GLY A 139 13.80 1.43 1.16
CA GLY A 139 14.12 0.29 2.03
C GLY A 139 15.48 0.47 2.73
N ALA A 140 15.86 -0.40 3.68
CA ALA A 140 17.19 -0.28 4.27
C ALA A 140 18.28 -0.49 3.22
N GLY A 141 19.38 0.26 3.38
CA GLY A 141 20.50 0.29 2.43
C GLY A 141 20.60 1.56 1.60
N GLY A 142 19.76 2.57 1.84
CA GLY A 142 19.79 3.84 1.11
C GLY A 142 19.26 3.75 -0.32
N TRP A 143 18.55 2.66 -0.63
CA TRP A 143 17.91 2.46 -1.91
C TRP A 143 16.65 3.32 -2.01
N SER A 144 16.58 4.19 -3.02
CA SER A 144 15.37 4.95 -3.36
C SER A 144 14.90 4.55 -4.75
N ILE A 145 13.59 4.40 -4.92
CA ILE A 145 12.97 4.26 -6.25
C ILE A 145 13.36 5.40 -7.18
N LEU A 146 13.58 6.61 -6.64
CA LEU A 146 13.96 7.80 -7.39
C LEU A 146 15.28 7.62 -8.14
N ASP A 147 16.22 6.86 -7.58
CA ASP A 147 17.52 6.62 -8.23
C ASP A 147 17.39 5.73 -9.46
N ARG A 148 16.37 4.85 -9.52
CA ARG A 148 16.06 4.04 -10.72
C ARG A 148 15.32 4.82 -11.81
N LEU A 149 14.70 5.95 -11.47
CA LEU A 149 13.97 6.78 -12.43
C LEU A 149 14.89 7.71 -13.23
N VAL A 150 16.13 7.92 -12.77
CA VAL A 150 17.11 8.75 -13.47
C VAL A 150 17.62 8.01 -14.70
N ILE A 151 17.49 8.63 -15.87
CA ILE A 151 18.02 8.10 -17.13
C ILE A 151 19.37 8.75 -17.45
N SER A 152 19.41 10.07 -17.45
CA SER A 152 20.62 10.88 -17.69
C SER A 152 20.54 12.19 -16.92
N SER A 153 21.57 13.05 -16.99
CA SER A 153 21.60 14.32 -16.27
C SER A 153 20.55 15.36 -16.71
N GLY A 154 19.74 15.05 -17.72
CA GLY A 154 18.67 15.93 -18.22
C GLY A 154 17.33 15.23 -18.45
N TRP A 155 17.22 13.94 -18.13
CA TRP A 155 16.01 13.15 -18.40
C TRP A 155 15.74 12.16 -17.28
N HIS A 156 14.47 12.08 -16.88
CA HIS A 156 13.98 11.15 -15.87
C HIS A 156 12.64 10.54 -16.29
N TRP A 157 12.32 9.41 -15.66
CA TRP A 157 10.99 8.81 -15.74
C TRP A 157 10.06 9.44 -14.72
N LYS A 158 8.91 9.92 -15.18
CA LYS A 158 7.77 10.24 -14.33
C LYS A 158 6.81 9.06 -14.33
N ILE A 159 6.45 8.56 -13.15
CA ILE A 159 5.55 7.42 -12.97
C ILE A 159 4.21 7.90 -12.44
N TYR A 160 3.15 7.48 -13.12
CA TYR A 160 1.76 7.64 -12.69
C TYR A 160 1.24 6.29 -12.20
N ILE A 161 0.73 6.26 -10.97
CA ILE A 161 0.11 5.09 -10.34
C ILE A 161 -1.38 5.41 -10.15
N ASP A 162 -2.20 4.86 -11.04
CA ASP A 162 -3.65 5.03 -11.00
C ASP A 162 -4.29 3.84 -10.27
N VAL A 163 -4.89 4.09 -9.12
CA VAL A 163 -5.56 3.09 -8.29
C VAL A 163 -7.08 3.29 -8.40
N LEU A 164 -7.79 2.26 -8.86
CA LEU A 164 -9.24 2.23 -8.90
C LEU A 164 -9.76 1.16 -7.94
N LEU A 165 -10.54 1.60 -6.96
CA LEU A 165 -11.19 0.75 -5.97
C LEU A 165 -12.62 0.45 -6.38
N LEU A 166 -12.88 -0.81 -6.64
CA LEU A 166 -14.20 -1.38 -6.88
C LEU A 166 -14.67 -2.08 -5.59
N THR A 167 -14.96 -1.27 -4.57
CA THR A 167 -15.39 -1.79 -3.27
C THR A 167 -16.84 -1.41 -2.96
N PRO A 168 -17.65 -2.34 -2.43
CA PRO A 168 -18.97 -2.02 -1.93
C PRO A 168 -18.92 -1.34 -0.54
N THR A 169 -17.75 -1.25 0.09
CA THR A 169 -17.61 -0.73 1.45
C THR A 169 -17.09 0.71 1.47
N SER A 170 -17.54 1.49 2.46
CA SER A 170 -17.07 2.87 2.65
C SER A 170 -15.65 2.98 3.22
N HIS A 171 -15.00 1.84 3.52
CA HIS A 171 -13.69 1.77 4.15
C HIS A 171 -12.83 0.73 3.44
N PRO A 172 -12.14 1.13 2.35
CA PRO A 172 -11.28 0.22 1.61
C PRO A 172 -10.13 -0.27 2.50
N SER A 173 -9.79 -1.56 2.38
CA SER A 173 -8.72 -2.18 3.15
C SER A 173 -7.35 -1.64 2.70
N PRO A 174 -6.50 -1.13 3.62
CA PRO A 174 -5.14 -0.72 3.28
C PRO A 174 -4.32 -1.87 2.67
N LEU A 175 -4.56 -3.11 3.12
CA LEU A 175 -3.88 -4.29 2.60
C LEU A 175 -4.20 -4.51 1.12
N LEU A 176 -5.47 -4.39 0.74
CA LEU A 176 -5.93 -4.62 -0.64
C LEU A 176 -5.21 -3.70 -1.62
N ILE A 177 -5.19 -2.41 -1.30
CA ILE A 177 -4.57 -1.38 -2.14
C ILE A 177 -3.07 -1.57 -2.20
N SER A 178 -2.45 -1.76 -1.03
CA SER A 178 -1.01 -1.89 -0.98
C SER A 178 -0.52 -3.16 -1.68
N ALA A 179 -1.27 -4.26 -1.62
CA ALA A 179 -0.96 -5.48 -2.36
C ALA A 179 -1.09 -5.27 -3.88
N ALA A 180 -2.14 -4.56 -4.33
CA ALA A 180 -2.32 -4.27 -5.75
C ALA A 180 -1.22 -3.35 -6.29
N VAL A 181 -0.84 -2.29 -5.56
CA VAL A 181 0.27 -1.39 -5.93
C VAL A 181 1.61 -2.13 -5.94
N ASN A 182 1.87 -2.94 -4.92
CA ASN A 182 3.08 -3.78 -4.84
C ASN A 182 3.23 -4.68 -6.06
N MET A 183 2.17 -5.41 -6.41
CA MET A 183 2.14 -6.30 -7.56
C MET A 183 2.21 -5.56 -8.90
N ALA A 184 1.57 -4.39 -9.00
CA ALA A 184 1.64 -3.57 -10.21
C ALA A 184 3.07 -3.07 -10.45
N LEU A 185 3.75 -2.58 -9.40
CA LEU A 185 5.13 -2.13 -9.46
C LEU A 185 6.08 -3.27 -9.83
N ASP A 186 5.89 -4.45 -9.27
CA ASP A 186 6.66 -5.65 -9.61
C ASP A 186 6.42 -6.12 -11.06
N SER A 187 5.25 -5.84 -11.61
CA SER A 187 4.91 -6.13 -13.02
C SER A 187 5.26 -5.00 -13.99
N THR A 188 5.89 -3.92 -13.53
CA THR A 188 6.18 -2.75 -14.37
C THR A 188 7.48 -2.93 -15.13
N TYR A 189 7.39 -2.86 -16.45
CA TYR A 189 8.55 -2.90 -17.35
C TYR A 189 8.68 -1.59 -18.11
N LEU A 190 9.92 -1.09 -18.17
CA LEU A 190 10.30 0.11 -18.89
C LEU A 190 11.07 -0.27 -20.16
N PRO A 191 10.89 0.47 -21.25
CA PRO A 191 11.59 0.18 -22.48
C PRO A 191 13.10 0.37 -22.29
N LYS A 192 13.89 -0.53 -22.89
CA LYS A 192 15.34 -0.52 -22.71
C LYS A 192 15.95 0.70 -23.40
N LEU A 193 16.81 1.42 -22.67
CA LEU A 193 17.59 2.51 -23.21
C LEU A 193 18.67 1.97 -24.17
N THR A 194 18.68 2.45 -25.42
CA THR A 194 19.66 2.03 -26.43
C THR A 194 20.84 2.99 -26.49
N SER A 195 20.59 4.31 -26.44
CA SER A 195 21.63 5.33 -26.37
C SER A 195 21.30 6.37 -25.29
N PRO A 196 22.16 6.51 -24.26
CA PRO A 196 22.15 7.67 -23.39
C PRO A 196 22.78 8.83 -24.18
N HIS A 197 21.99 9.55 -24.98
CA HIS A 197 22.47 10.76 -25.62
C HIS A 197 22.67 11.89 -24.58
N ASP A 198 23.44 12.92 -24.97
CA ASP A 198 23.71 14.11 -24.16
C ASP A 198 22.43 14.91 -23.83
N VAL A 199 22.55 15.83 -22.87
CA VAL A 199 21.48 16.64 -22.23
C VAL A 199 20.46 17.29 -23.17
N ASP A 200 20.81 17.48 -24.45
CA ASP A 200 19.99 18.20 -25.44
C ASP A 200 19.22 17.29 -26.41
N ASP A 201 19.58 16.02 -26.53
CA ASP A 201 18.90 15.05 -27.40
C ASP A 201 17.91 14.18 -26.61
N ILE A 202 16.82 13.78 -27.27
CA ILE A 202 15.82 12.88 -26.67
C ILE A 202 16.44 11.47 -26.57
N PRO A 203 16.44 10.83 -25.39
CA PRO A 203 16.89 9.44 -25.22
C PRO A 203 16.16 8.50 -26.17
N THR A 204 16.90 7.59 -26.81
CA THR A 204 16.29 6.59 -27.70
C THR A 204 16.10 5.27 -26.98
N PHE A 205 14.94 4.65 -27.22
CA PHE A 205 14.55 3.40 -26.61
C PHE A 205 14.39 2.33 -27.68
N SER A 206 14.55 1.07 -27.26
CA SER A 206 14.23 -0.07 -28.10
C SER A 206 12.72 -0.26 -28.23
N ASP A 207 12.24 -0.48 -29.45
CA ASP A 207 10.86 -0.90 -29.73
C ASP A 207 10.61 -2.37 -29.36
N ASP A 208 11.67 -3.14 -29.14
CA ASP A 208 11.58 -4.52 -28.67
C ASP A 208 11.30 -4.57 -27.16
N TRP A 209 10.06 -4.91 -26.80
CA TRP A 209 9.63 -5.08 -25.42
C TRP A 209 10.17 -6.37 -24.76
N ALA A 210 10.66 -7.34 -25.54
CA ALA A 210 11.24 -8.56 -24.98
C ALA A 210 12.55 -8.28 -24.21
N ILE A 211 13.23 -7.18 -24.52
CA ILE A 211 14.44 -6.73 -23.83
C ILE A 211 14.18 -5.63 -22.79
N SER A 212 12.91 -5.35 -22.47
CA SER A 212 12.53 -4.35 -21.48
C SER A 212 13.12 -4.63 -20.10
N ALA A 213 13.33 -3.56 -19.33
CA ALA A 213 13.91 -3.64 -18.00
C ALA A 213 12.81 -3.54 -16.94
N PRO A 214 12.74 -4.45 -15.95
CA PRO A 214 11.79 -4.32 -14.86
C PRO A 214 12.16 -3.15 -13.94
N LEU A 215 11.16 -2.46 -13.41
CA LEU A 215 11.36 -1.41 -12.41
C LEU A 215 11.94 -1.99 -11.11
N TYR A 216 11.42 -3.14 -10.69
CA TYR A 216 11.90 -3.94 -9.57
C TYR A 216 12.39 -5.30 -10.07
N GLU A 217 13.69 -5.55 -10.01
CA GLU A 217 14.21 -6.87 -10.40
C GLU A 217 13.83 -7.94 -9.36
N PRO A 218 13.39 -9.14 -9.80
CA PRO A 218 13.02 -10.24 -8.90
C PRO A 218 14.12 -10.66 -7.92
N THR A 219 15.37 -10.51 -8.32
CA THR A 219 16.55 -10.94 -7.57
C THR A 219 17.19 -9.84 -6.74
N THR A 220 16.75 -8.59 -6.90
CA THR A 220 17.29 -7.46 -6.13
C THR A 220 16.34 -7.06 -5.02
N PHE A 221 16.94 -6.67 -3.90
CA PHE A 221 16.24 -6.09 -2.76
C PHE A 221 16.65 -4.63 -2.63
N PRO A 222 15.78 -3.76 -2.11
CA PRO A 222 14.45 -4.06 -1.56
C PRO A 222 13.35 -4.29 -2.61
N ARG A 223 12.32 -5.05 -2.24
CA ARG A 223 11.06 -5.20 -3.02
C ARG A 223 10.15 -3.99 -2.79
N PRO A 224 9.14 -3.75 -3.65
CA PRO A 224 8.21 -2.64 -3.41
C PRO A 224 7.60 -2.76 -2.01
N PRO A 225 7.36 -1.63 -1.32
CA PRO A 225 6.80 -1.64 0.01
C PRO A 225 5.37 -2.20 0.00
N MET A 226 5.00 -2.88 1.07
CA MET A 226 3.66 -3.38 1.33
C MET A 226 3.23 -2.95 2.72
N SER A 227 1.98 -2.53 2.84
CA SER A 227 1.43 -2.00 4.07
C SER A 227 0.39 -2.95 4.65
N LEU A 228 0.61 -3.33 5.90
CA LEU A 228 -0.22 -4.29 6.62
C LEU A 228 -1.03 -3.58 7.72
N PRO A 229 -2.37 -3.64 7.66
CA PRO A 229 -3.22 -3.21 8.76
C PRO A 229 -3.18 -4.22 9.90
N VAL A 230 -3.00 -3.70 11.12
CA VAL A 230 -3.00 -4.47 12.36
C VAL A 230 -3.88 -3.76 13.39
N VAL A 231 -4.71 -4.52 14.09
CA VAL A 231 -5.58 -4.00 15.15
C VAL A 231 -5.35 -4.76 16.44
N ALA A 232 -5.65 -4.11 17.56
CA ALA A 232 -5.64 -4.71 18.87
C ALA A 232 -7.02 -4.63 19.53
N VAL A 233 -7.41 -5.74 20.16
CA VAL A 233 -8.60 -5.85 21.00
C VAL A 233 -8.17 -6.40 22.35
N GLY A 234 -8.18 -5.55 23.39
CA GLY A 234 -7.56 -5.90 24.67
C GLY A 234 -6.06 -6.18 24.50
N ASP A 235 -5.62 -7.38 24.89
CA ASP A 235 -4.21 -7.80 24.79
C ASP A 235 -3.93 -8.66 23.53
N ASN A 236 -4.94 -8.88 22.68
CA ASN A 236 -4.83 -9.68 21.46
C ASN A 236 -4.59 -8.80 20.23
N VAL A 237 -3.71 -9.26 19.33
CA VAL A 237 -3.32 -8.56 18.09
C VAL A 237 -3.82 -9.35 16.88
N PHE A 238 -4.41 -8.66 15.92
CA PHE A 238 -4.99 -9.25 14.71
C PHE A 238 -4.42 -8.60 13.45
N LEU A 239 -3.99 -9.44 12.50
CA LEU A 239 -3.57 -9.04 11.15
C LEU A 239 -4.73 -9.22 10.16
N ASP A 240 -4.76 -8.36 9.15
CA ASP A 240 -5.82 -8.33 8.13
C ASP A 240 -7.22 -8.34 8.77
N PRO A 241 -7.57 -7.27 9.51
CA PRO A 241 -8.84 -7.21 10.19
C PRO A 241 -10.00 -7.07 9.19
N SER A 242 -11.13 -7.69 9.53
CA SER A 242 -12.40 -7.43 8.87
C SER A 242 -12.96 -6.07 9.29
N VAL A 243 -13.95 -5.56 8.56
CA VAL A 243 -14.59 -4.28 8.91
C VAL A 243 -15.22 -4.35 10.31
N ALA A 244 -15.79 -5.50 10.67
CA ALA A 244 -16.35 -5.74 11.99
C ALA A 244 -15.29 -5.75 13.10
N GLU A 245 -14.11 -6.32 12.83
CA GLU A 245 -12.98 -6.33 13.78
C GLU A 245 -12.39 -4.92 13.96
N VAL A 246 -12.26 -4.15 12.88
CA VAL A 246 -11.85 -2.73 12.96
C VAL A 246 -12.83 -1.93 13.82
N ALA A 247 -14.13 -2.18 13.70
CA ALA A 247 -15.16 -1.50 14.49
C ALA A 247 -15.15 -1.91 15.99
N ALA A 248 -14.73 -3.13 16.31
CA ALA A 248 -14.60 -3.61 17.68
C ALA A 248 -13.23 -3.29 18.32
N ALA A 249 -12.24 -2.88 17.53
CA ALA A 249 -10.88 -2.63 17.99
C ALA A 249 -10.74 -1.38 18.85
N GLU A 250 -9.71 -1.40 19.71
CA GLU A 250 -9.33 -0.29 20.58
C GLU A 250 -8.16 0.52 20.01
N ALA A 251 -7.29 -0.16 19.25
CA ALA A 251 -6.16 0.45 18.57
C ALA A 251 -5.97 -0.16 17.18
N GLY A 252 -5.53 0.65 16.22
CA GLY A 252 -5.19 0.22 14.88
C GLY A 252 -3.95 0.92 14.37
N LEU A 253 -3.10 0.19 13.65
CA LEU A 253 -1.93 0.71 12.96
C LEU A 253 -1.91 0.17 11.53
N VAL A 254 -1.29 0.93 10.65
CA VAL A 254 -0.84 0.47 9.34
C VAL A 254 0.68 0.51 9.34
N VAL A 255 1.30 -0.66 9.18
CA VAL A 255 2.75 -0.81 9.16
C VAL A 255 3.19 -1.08 7.72
N THR A 256 3.95 -0.16 7.16
CA THR A 256 4.55 -0.28 5.82
C THR A 256 5.92 -0.92 5.94
N LEU A 257 6.09 -2.04 5.25
CA LEU A 257 7.25 -2.91 5.30
C LEU A 257 7.81 -3.12 3.90
N SER A 258 9.11 -3.30 3.77
CA SER A 258 9.74 -3.72 2.51
C SER A 258 10.60 -4.95 2.76
N LEU A 259 10.60 -5.88 1.80
CA LEU A 259 11.41 -7.09 1.89
C LEU A 259 12.87 -6.75 1.55
N SER A 260 13.76 -7.02 2.50
CA SER A 260 15.18 -6.62 2.46
C SER A 260 16.09 -7.74 1.97
N ASP A 261 15.65 -8.99 2.08
CA ASP A 261 16.41 -10.15 1.63
C ASP A 261 15.52 -11.29 1.12
N SER A 262 16.16 -12.31 0.55
CA SER A 262 15.49 -13.51 0.05
C SER A 262 15.02 -14.47 1.15
N GLN A 263 15.48 -14.25 2.39
CA GLN A 263 15.16 -15.07 3.55
C GLN A 263 13.83 -14.68 4.21
N GLY A 264 13.28 -13.51 3.88
CA GLY A 264 12.01 -13.04 4.43
C GLY A 264 12.14 -11.92 5.45
N ASN A 265 13.33 -11.34 5.64
CA ASN A 265 13.52 -10.23 6.56
C ASN A 265 12.94 -8.95 5.97
N CYS A 266 12.17 -8.23 6.79
CA CYS A 266 11.50 -7.00 6.38
C CYS A 266 12.00 -5.82 7.19
N ASP A 267 12.26 -4.71 6.49
CA ASP A 267 12.49 -3.41 7.10
C ASP A 267 11.19 -2.63 7.25
N ILE A 268 11.10 -1.89 8.34
CA ILE A 268 9.98 -0.98 8.60
C ILE A 268 10.27 0.33 7.88
N VAL A 269 9.43 0.63 6.90
CA VAL A 269 9.49 1.85 6.10
C VAL A 269 8.67 2.96 6.77
N GLY A 270 7.52 2.61 7.35
CA GLY A 270 6.65 3.58 8.01
C GLY A 270 5.59 2.95 8.90
N ILE A 271 5.11 3.72 9.88
CA ILE A 271 4.01 3.33 10.76
C ILE A 271 3.03 4.49 10.81
N ARG A 272 1.75 4.23 10.55
CA ARG A 272 0.66 5.21 10.71
C ARG A 272 -0.41 4.67 11.63
N SER A 273 -1.09 5.57 12.35
CA SER A 273 -2.29 5.19 13.09
C SER A 273 -3.43 4.94 12.12
N MET A 274 -4.27 3.95 12.43
CA MET A 274 -5.50 3.67 11.70
C MET A 274 -6.68 4.01 12.62
N GLU A 275 -7.67 4.72 12.12
CA GLU A 275 -8.92 4.92 12.85
C GLU A 275 -9.60 3.58 13.02
N VAL A 276 -9.98 3.30 14.25
CA VAL A 276 -10.72 2.11 14.65
C VAL A 276 -12.00 2.54 15.31
N GLY A 277 -12.90 1.60 15.54
CA GLY A 277 -14.07 1.86 16.35
C GLY A 277 -13.73 2.22 17.79
N ARG A 278 -14.75 2.36 18.63
CA ARG A 278 -14.59 2.88 19.99
C ARG A 278 -14.25 1.81 21.03
N GLY A 279 -13.94 0.59 20.60
CA GLY A 279 -13.88 -0.59 21.46
C GLY A 279 -15.27 -0.96 22.02
N GLY A 280 -15.47 -2.24 22.36
CA GLY A 280 -16.68 -2.70 23.07
C GLY A 280 -16.61 -2.54 24.60
N GLY A 281 -15.47 -2.08 25.12
CA GLY A 281 -15.25 -1.85 26.55
C GLY A 281 -16.09 -0.71 27.13
N LYS A 282 -16.28 -0.73 28.46
CA LYS A 282 -16.94 0.37 29.17
C LYS A 282 -16.16 1.67 28.95
N GLU A 283 -16.86 2.81 28.89
CA GLU A 283 -16.32 4.13 28.54
C GLU A 283 -15.15 4.63 29.43
N GLY A 284 -14.83 3.95 30.54
CA GLY A 284 -13.69 4.24 31.41
C GLY A 284 -12.56 3.18 31.42
N ASP A 285 -12.67 2.08 30.68
CA ASP A 285 -11.68 0.99 30.64
C ASP A 285 -10.85 0.99 29.35
N ARG A 286 -10.91 2.09 28.59
CA ARG A 286 -10.20 2.24 27.31
C ARG A 286 -8.70 2.26 27.57
N LYS A 287 -8.03 1.13 27.32
CA LYS A 287 -6.58 1.04 27.30
C LYS A 287 -6.10 1.71 26.01
N GLY A 288 -5.41 2.85 26.14
CA GLY A 288 -4.68 3.43 25.00
C GLY A 288 -3.56 2.50 24.52
N ILE A 289 -2.84 2.90 23.47
CA ILE A 289 -1.72 2.12 22.95
C ILE A 289 -0.57 2.08 23.98
N ASN A 290 -0.41 0.95 24.65
CA ASN A 290 0.75 0.70 25.50
C ASN A 290 1.98 0.40 24.63
N ARG A 291 3.17 0.82 25.07
CA ARG A 291 4.45 0.48 24.42
C ARG A 291 4.62 -1.03 24.19
N THR A 292 4.17 -1.86 25.14
CA THR A 292 4.26 -3.32 25.00
C THR A 292 3.35 -3.82 23.88
N LEU A 293 2.12 -3.31 23.81
CA LEU A 293 1.15 -3.65 22.77
C LEU A 293 1.62 -3.15 21.39
N LEU A 294 2.13 -1.92 21.31
CA LEU A 294 2.73 -1.37 20.09
C LEU A 294 3.84 -2.29 19.55
N ARG A 295 4.75 -2.73 20.44
CA ARG A 295 5.84 -3.63 20.06
C ARG A 295 5.31 -4.99 19.58
N GLN A 296 4.28 -5.53 20.23
CA GLN A 296 3.63 -6.77 19.81
C GLN A 296 2.99 -6.63 18.42
N MET A 297 2.28 -5.53 18.16
CA MET A 297 1.66 -5.24 16.86
C MET A 297 2.69 -5.17 15.74
N VAL A 298 3.75 -4.39 15.93
CA VAL A 298 4.82 -4.23 14.93
C VAL A 298 5.56 -5.56 14.71
N ASN A 299 5.90 -6.29 15.77
CA ASN A 299 6.57 -7.58 15.66
C ASN A 299 5.71 -8.62 14.94
N ALA A 300 4.39 -8.63 15.16
CA ALA A 300 3.48 -9.51 14.45
C ALA A 300 3.49 -9.23 12.95
N CYS A 301 3.46 -7.94 12.55
CA CYS A 301 3.56 -7.56 11.15
C CYS A 301 4.90 -8.00 10.54
N VAL A 302 6.04 -7.70 11.18
CA VAL A 302 7.37 -8.04 10.65
C VAL A 302 7.54 -9.55 10.45
N LYS A 303 7.00 -10.36 11.37
CA LYS A 303 7.11 -11.81 11.30
C LYS A 303 6.38 -12.40 10.09
N GLU A 304 5.16 -11.93 9.81
CA GLU A 304 4.29 -12.53 8.79
C GLU A 304 4.42 -11.83 7.42
N ALA A 305 4.89 -10.57 7.38
CA ALA A 305 5.03 -9.80 6.14
C ALA A 305 5.97 -10.45 5.14
N GLY A 306 7.07 -11.06 5.60
CA GLY A 306 8.07 -11.66 4.74
C GLY A 306 7.49 -12.75 3.85
N GLU A 307 6.66 -13.62 4.42
CA GLU A 307 6.00 -14.70 3.67
C GLU A 307 4.98 -14.14 2.66
N VAL A 308 4.21 -13.12 3.05
CA VAL A 308 3.19 -12.50 2.18
C VAL A 308 3.83 -11.78 1.00
N ILE A 309 4.82 -10.90 1.24
CA ILE A 309 5.48 -10.12 0.19
C ILE A 309 6.22 -11.06 -0.77
N LYS A 310 6.92 -12.06 -0.24
CA LYS A 310 7.62 -13.07 -1.05
C LYS A 310 6.65 -13.90 -1.88
N GLY A 311 5.57 -14.40 -1.26
CA GLY A 311 4.56 -15.18 -1.95
C GLY A 311 3.87 -14.40 -3.08
N LEU A 312 3.61 -13.11 -2.87
CA LEU A 312 3.06 -12.24 -3.91
C LEU A 312 4.04 -12.05 -5.06
N GLY A 313 5.31 -11.72 -4.77
CA GLY A 313 6.34 -11.54 -5.79
C GLY A 313 6.61 -12.79 -6.64
N GLU A 314 6.65 -13.98 -6.00
CA GLU A 314 6.75 -15.26 -6.71
C GLU A 314 5.54 -15.51 -7.63
N THR A 315 4.35 -15.12 -7.19
CA THR A 315 3.12 -15.27 -7.96
C THR A 315 3.13 -14.33 -9.16
N THR A 316 3.52 -13.07 -8.98
CA THR A 316 3.69 -12.09 -10.07
C THR A 316 4.68 -12.60 -11.11
N HIS A 317 5.85 -13.09 -10.67
CA HIS A 317 6.84 -13.65 -11.59
C HIS A 317 6.29 -14.87 -12.37
N LYS A 318 5.59 -15.78 -11.70
CA LYS A 318 4.96 -16.94 -12.35
C LYS A 318 3.90 -16.54 -13.37
N GLN A 319 3.15 -15.46 -13.13
CA GLN A 319 2.12 -14.98 -14.07
C GLN A 319 2.74 -14.29 -15.29
N MET A 320 3.80 -13.48 -15.10
CA MET A 320 4.47 -12.77 -16.19
C MET A 320 5.16 -13.72 -17.18
N PHE A 321 5.75 -14.82 -16.71
CA PHE A 321 6.51 -15.78 -17.55
C PHE A 321 5.74 -17.07 -17.85
N ARG A 322 4.40 -17.04 -17.76
CA ARG A 322 3.53 -18.18 -18.07
C ARG A 322 3.10 -18.27 -19.54
N ALA A 323 3.74 -17.51 -20.42
CA ALA A 323 3.54 -17.56 -21.88
C ALA A 323 4.45 -18.59 -22.55
#